data_AF-A0A945JT00-F1
#
_entry.id   AF-A0A945JT00-F1
#
_cell.length_a   1.000
_cell.length_b   1.000
_cell.length_c   1.000
_cell.angle_alpha   90.00
_cell.angle_beta   90.00
_cell.angle_gamma   90.00
#
_symmetry.space_group_name_H-M   'P 1'
#
loop_
_entity.id
_entity.type
_entity.pdbx_description
1 polymer ?
#
loop_
_entity_poly.entity_id
_entity_poly.type
_entity_poly.pdbx_seq_one_letter_code
_entity_poly.pdbx_strand_id
1 'polypeptide(L)'
;MSYFEAAAYALWRSRVEGTHLRLPTEVEWEHAAPMKHMLGNVWEWTNSAYLPHPGFRPYDGTIQEYNGKFMSNKMVLKGGSWATPAEHIRVSYRNFWPLAFRFAAPGIRLLREPS
;
A
#
# COMPACT_ATOMS: atom_id res chain seq x y z
N MET A 1 2.88 -12.89 -2.77
CA MET A 1 3.94 -11.93 -2.41
C MET A 1 3.57 -11.22 -1.11
N SER A 2 4.44 -11.30 -0.11
CA SER A 2 4.36 -10.56 1.16
C SER A 2 5.05 -9.20 1.07
N TYR A 3 4.90 -8.37 2.10
CA TYR A 3 5.62 -7.11 2.18
C TYR A 3 7.14 -7.32 2.21
N PHE A 4 7.62 -8.33 2.94
CA PHE A 4 9.05 -8.63 3.01
C PHE A 4 9.65 -8.98 1.64
N GLU A 5 8.91 -9.76 0.83
CA GLU A 5 9.32 -10.10 -0.54
C GLU A 5 9.32 -8.88 -1.45
N ALA A 6 8.31 -8.02 -1.35
CA ALA A 6 8.21 -6.76 -2.08
C ALA A 6 9.39 -5.81 -1.76
N ALA A 7 9.69 -5.61 -0.47
CA ALA A 7 10.79 -4.77 -0.02
C ALA A 7 12.15 -5.34 -0.44
N ALA A 8 12.36 -6.66 -0.30
CA ALA A 8 13.57 -7.32 -0.74
C ALA A 8 13.78 -7.18 -2.26
N TYR A 9 12.72 -7.28 -3.06
CA TYR A 9 12.80 -7.07 -4.50
C TYR A 9 13.25 -5.64 -4.84
N ALA A 10 12.69 -4.62 -4.19
CA ALA A 10 13.10 -3.23 -4.42
C ALA A 10 14.59 -3.00 -4.09
N LEU A 11 15.07 -3.57 -2.99
CA LEU A 11 16.49 -3.51 -2.61
C LEU A 11 17.40 -4.23 -3.61
N TRP A 12 17.01 -5.41 -4.05
CA TRP A 12 17.75 -6.15 -5.07
C TRP A 12 17.80 -5.35 -6.38
N ARG A 13 16.67 -4.80 -6.83
CA ARG A 13 16.60 -4.06 -8.09
C ARG A 13 17.44 -2.78 -8.04
N SER A 14 17.46 -2.09 -6.89
CA SER A 14 18.34 -0.95 -6.66
C SER A 14 19.81 -1.27 -6.93
N ARG A 15 20.29 -2.42 -6.42
CA ARG A 15 21.66 -2.88 -6.60
C ARG A 15 21.98 -3.20 -8.05
N VAL A 16 21.05 -3.85 -8.75
CA VAL A 16 21.23 -4.23 -10.17
C VAL A 16 21.29 -3.00 -11.07
N GLU A 17 20.49 -1.98 -10.79
CA GLU A 17 20.42 -0.78 -11.63
C GLU A 17 21.38 0.35 -11.20
N GLY A 18 22.07 0.21 -10.06
CA GLY A 18 22.94 1.27 -9.54
C GLY A 18 22.19 2.55 -9.17
N THR A 19 20.92 2.44 -8.75
CA THR A 19 20.03 3.58 -8.43
C THR A 19 19.24 3.27 -7.17
N HIS A 20 18.72 4.29 -6.48
CA HIS A 20 17.84 4.07 -5.33
C HIS A 20 16.40 3.80 -5.77
N LEU A 21 15.94 2.55 -5.60
CA LEU A 21 14.57 2.11 -5.82
C LEU A 21 13.93 1.64 -4.52
N ARG A 22 12.70 2.06 -4.26
CA ARG A 22 11.92 1.64 -3.10
C ARG A 22 10.45 1.48 -3.44
N LEU A 23 9.69 0.92 -2.51
CA LEU A 23 8.24 1.02 -2.56
C LEU A 23 7.84 2.48 -2.28
N PRO A 24 6.82 3.04 -2.97
CA PRO A 24 6.30 4.37 -2.67
C PRO A 24 5.62 4.36 -1.31
N THR A 25 5.59 5.50 -0.64
CA THR A 25 4.66 5.74 0.46
C THR A 25 3.22 5.80 -0.07
N GLU A 26 2.22 5.63 0.81
CA GLU A 26 0.81 5.75 0.40
C GLU A 26 0.48 7.14 -0.17
N VAL A 27 1.15 8.18 0.31
CA VAL A 27 0.97 9.56 -0.17
C VAL A 27 1.56 9.75 -1.56
N GLU A 28 2.78 9.26 -1.81
CA GLU A 28 3.39 9.31 -3.15
C GLU A 28 2.57 8.50 -4.15
N TRP A 29 2.03 7.35 -3.71
CA TRP A 29 1.15 6.53 -4.53
C TRP A 29 -0.13 7.27 -4.91
N GLU A 30 -0.79 7.93 -3.94
CA GLU A 30 -1.99 8.72 -4.19
C GLU A 30 -1.70 9.93 -5.09
N HIS A 31 -0.56 10.57 -4.93
CA HIS A 31 -0.13 11.67 -5.79
C HIS A 31 0.06 11.22 -7.25
N ALA A 32 0.55 10.00 -7.46
CA ALA A 32 0.71 9.40 -8.78
C ALA A 32 -0.60 8.85 -9.38
N ALA A 33 -1.73 8.88 -8.66
CA ALA A 33 -2.99 8.27 -9.09
C ALA A 33 -3.54 8.72 -10.47
N PRO A 34 -3.27 9.93 -10.98
CA PRO A 34 -3.66 10.31 -12.35
C PRO A 34 -2.94 9.52 -13.45
N MET A 35 -1.89 8.78 -13.14
CA MET A 35 -1.19 7.92 -14.10
C MET A 35 -2.06 6.74 -14.56
N LYS A 36 -1.71 6.14 -15.70
CA LYS A 36 -2.40 4.94 -16.21
C LYS A 36 -2.13 3.75 -15.30
N HIS A 37 -3.10 2.84 -15.22
CA HIS A 37 -3.00 1.57 -14.48
C HIS A 37 -2.68 1.75 -13.00
N MET A 38 -3.26 2.78 -12.36
CA MET A 38 -3.17 3.00 -10.92
C MET A 38 -4.29 2.27 -10.16
N LEU A 39 -5.42 1.96 -10.79
CA LEU A 39 -6.52 1.23 -10.17
C LEU A 39 -6.76 -0.13 -10.85
N GLY A 40 -7.08 -1.14 -10.05
CA GLY A 40 -7.31 -2.52 -10.48
C GLY A 40 -6.02 -3.33 -10.66
N ASN A 41 -6.14 -4.45 -11.37
CA ASN A 41 -5.07 -5.44 -11.58
C ASN A 41 -4.59 -6.10 -10.28
N VAL A 42 -3.77 -5.43 -9.47
CA VAL A 42 -3.19 -5.99 -8.23
C VAL A 42 -3.08 -4.95 -7.14
N TRP A 43 -3.25 -5.38 -5.89
CA TRP A 43 -3.00 -4.52 -4.73
C TRP A 43 -1.50 -4.25 -4.60
N GLU A 44 -1.10 -2.99 -4.64
CA GLU A 44 0.31 -2.59 -4.60
C GLU A 44 0.74 -2.30 -3.16
N TRP A 45 1.75 -3.01 -2.66
CA TRP A 45 2.36 -2.71 -1.36
C TRP A 45 3.03 -1.33 -1.36
N THR A 46 2.83 -0.58 -0.27
CA THR A 46 3.48 0.71 -0.02
C THR A 46 4.45 0.64 1.16
N ASN A 47 5.41 1.57 1.22
CA ASN A 47 6.30 1.77 2.37
C ASN A 47 5.63 2.61 3.47
N SER A 48 4.34 2.37 3.74
CA SER A 48 3.58 3.09 4.78
C SER A 48 2.95 2.11 5.75
N ALA A 49 3.24 2.30 7.04
CA ALA A 49 2.53 1.61 8.10
C ALA A 49 1.07 2.08 8.14
N TYR A 50 0.15 1.17 8.45
CA TYR A 50 -1.26 1.52 8.62
C TYR A 50 -1.46 2.21 9.98
N LEU A 51 -1.13 3.50 10.00
CA LEU A 51 -1.29 4.38 11.15
C LEU A 51 -2.52 5.29 10.95
N PRO A 52 -3.09 5.83 12.05
CA PRO A 52 -4.07 6.89 11.97
C PRO A 52 -3.49 8.09 11.23
N HIS A 53 -4.26 8.70 10.33
CA HIS A 53 -3.90 10.01 9.81
C HIS A 53 -3.93 11.06 10.93
N PRO A 54 -3.15 12.16 10.81
CA PRO A 54 -3.22 13.26 11.76
C PRO A 54 -4.66 13.73 11.99
N GLY A 55 -5.07 13.84 13.25
CA GLY A 55 -6.42 14.25 13.63
C GLY A 55 -7.50 13.16 13.55
N PHE A 56 -7.15 11.92 13.18
CA PHE A 56 -8.08 10.79 13.26
C PHE A 56 -8.59 10.63 14.70
N ARG A 57 -9.91 10.62 14.84
CA ARG A 57 -10.61 10.30 16.07
C ARG A 57 -11.51 9.10 15.78
N PRO A 58 -11.41 8.01 16.54
CA PRO A 58 -12.36 6.91 16.42
C PRO A 58 -13.79 7.43 16.63
N TYR A 59 -14.74 6.86 15.89
CA TYR A 59 -16.16 7.12 16.10
C TYR A 59 -16.63 6.52 17.43
N ASP A 60 -17.66 7.08 18.04
CA ASP A 60 -18.23 6.51 19.26
C ASP A 60 -18.90 5.14 19.01
N GLY A 61 -18.94 4.30 20.06
CA GLY A 61 -19.61 3.01 20.02
C GLY A 61 -18.82 1.92 19.29
N THR A 62 -19.50 0.95 18.69
CA THR A 62 -18.87 -0.26 18.11
C THR A 62 -18.16 -0.01 16.78
N ILE A 63 -18.49 1.08 16.09
CA ILE A 63 -17.93 1.39 14.77
C ILE A 63 -16.43 1.73 14.81
N GLN A 64 -15.89 2.18 15.96
CA GLN A 64 -14.43 2.36 16.12
C GLN A 64 -13.63 1.07 15.89
N GLU A 65 -14.25 -0.07 16.16
CA GLU A 65 -13.60 -1.37 16.06
C GLU A 65 -13.37 -1.81 14.62
N TYR A 66 -14.05 -1.18 13.66
CA TYR A 66 -13.96 -1.56 12.26
C TYR A 66 -12.51 -1.39 11.73
N ASN A 67 -11.84 -0.30 12.11
CA ASN A 67 -10.50 0.04 11.62
C ASN A 67 -9.49 0.40 12.73
N GLY A 68 -9.89 1.23 13.69
CA GLY A 68 -8.95 1.90 14.60
C GLY A 68 -8.09 0.92 15.42
N LYS A 69 -8.68 -0.16 15.92
CA LYS A 69 -7.97 -1.20 16.69
C LYS A 69 -6.91 -1.97 15.90
N PHE A 70 -6.93 -1.87 14.57
CA PHE A 70 -6.00 -2.55 13.68
C PHE A 70 -4.86 -1.66 13.16
N MET A 71 -4.81 -0.40 13.57
CA MET A 71 -3.76 0.57 13.18
C MET A 71 -2.41 0.32 13.90
N SER A 72 -1.97 -0.94 13.90
CA SER A 72 -0.71 -1.41 14.47
C SER A 72 -0.26 -2.68 13.77
N ASN A 73 1.05 -2.82 13.55
CA ASN A 73 1.69 -4.01 12.96
C ASN A 73 1.15 -4.42 11.57
N LYS A 74 0.76 -3.45 10.74
CA LYS A 74 0.29 -3.68 9.36
C LYS A 74 0.85 -2.63 8.41
N MET A 75 0.99 -3.01 7.14
CA MET A 75 1.42 -2.13 6.06
C MET A 75 0.25 -1.90 5.09
N VAL A 76 0.25 -0.73 4.45
CA VAL A 76 -0.82 -0.31 3.53
C VAL A 76 -0.59 -0.88 2.13
N LEU A 77 -1.67 -1.33 1.50
CA LEU A 77 -1.76 -1.58 0.05
C LEU A 77 -2.78 -0.65 -0.59
N LYS A 78 -2.52 -0.29 -1.85
CA LYS A 78 -3.33 0.63 -2.65
C LYS A 78 -3.72 0.01 -3.99
N GLY A 79 -4.62 0.66 -4.73
CA GLY A 79 -4.93 0.32 -6.12
C GLY A 79 -6.11 -0.63 -6.35
N GLY A 80 -6.42 -1.53 -5.43
CA GLY A 80 -7.39 -2.59 -5.72
C GLY A 80 -6.79 -3.69 -6.59
N SER A 81 -7.55 -4.74 -6.87
CA SER A 81 -7.12 -5.83 -7.76
C SER A 81 -8.20 -6.22 -8.75
N TRP A 82 -7.91 -7.18 -9.63
CA TRP A 82 -8.88 -7.82 -10.51
C TRP A 82 -10.09 -8.43 -9.76
N ALA A 83 -9.94 -8.71 -8.46
CA ALA A 83 -11.01 -9.24 -7.60
C ALA A 83 -11.75 -8.14 -6.81
N THR A 84 -11.36 -6.87 -6.97
CA THR A 84 -11.98 -5.75 -6.25
C THR A 84 -13.07 -5.12 -7.13
N PRO A 85 -14.34 -5.07 -6.68
CA PRO A 85 -15.40 -4.41 -7.43
C PRO A 85 -15.07 -2.93 -7.70
N ALA A 86 -15.40 -2.44 -8.90
CA ALA A 86 -15.06 -1.09 -9.32
C ALA A 86 -15.76 -0.03 -8.45
N GLU A 87 -16.96 -0.33 -7.96
CA GLU A 87 -17.74 0.50 -7.04
C GLU A 87 -17.16 0.56 -5.61
N HIS A 88 -16.25 -0.35 -5.25
CA HIS A 88 -15.65 -0.41 -3.92
C HIS A 88 -14.32 0.39 -3.85
N ILE A 89 -13.58 0.44 -4.95
CA ILE A 89 -12.24 1.04 -4.95
C ILE A 89 -12.28 2.56 -5.08
N ARG A 90 -11.41 3.23 -4.34
CA ARG A 90 -11.16 4.67 -4.40
C ARG A 90 -9.65 4.90 -4.36
N VAL A 91 -9.19 6.01 -4.93
CA VAL A 91 -7.77 6.41 -4.83
C VAL A 91 -7.32 6.51 -3.36
N SER A 92 -8.18 7.04 -2.49
CA SER A 92 -7.94 7.14 -1.04
C SER A 92 -8.15 5.84 -0.26
N TYR A 93 -8.56 4.74 -0.90
CA TYR A 93 -8.81 3.48 -0.20
C TYR A 93 -7.50 2.90 0.35
N ARG A 94 -7.48 2.53 1.63
CA ARG A 94 -6.32 1.94 2.32
C ARG A 94 -6.65 0.51 2.72
N ASN A 95 -6.12 -0.46 1.99
CA ASN A 95 -6.14 -1.85 2.45
C ASN A 95 -4.92 -2.09 3.35
N PHE A 96 -4.99 -3.00 4.30
CA PHE A 96 -3.92 -3.20 5.28
C PHE A 96 -3.77 -4.65 5.70
N TRP A 97 -2.53 -5.15 5.72
CA TRP A 97 -2.23 -6.51 6.12
C TRP A 97 -0.90 -6.60 6.89
N PRO A 98 -0.72 -7.61 7.76
CA PRO A 98 0.57 -7.87 8.40
C PRO A 98 1.70 -8.10 7.38
N LEU A 99 2.94 -7.78 7.75
CA LEU A 99 4.09 -7.80 6.82
C LEU A 99 4.35 -9.19 6.20
N ALA A 100 4.12 -10.26 6.97
CA ALA A 100 4.29 -11.64 6.52
C ALA A 100 3.13 -12.17 5.65
N PHE A 101 2.01 -11.45 5.59
CA PHE A 101 0.82 -11.92 4.89
C PHE A 101 1.07 -11.99 3.39
N ARG A 102 0.79 -13.14 2.78
CA ARG A 102 0.82 -13.32 1.33
C ARG A 102 -0.58 -13.13 0.78
N PHE A 103 -0.84 -11.92 0.26
CA PHE A 103 -2.13 -11.58 -0.33
C PHE A 103 -2.37 -12.35 -1.64
N ALA A 104 -3.63 -12.60 -2.01
CA ALA A 104 -4.00 -13.41 -3.17
C ALA A 104 -3.76 -12.69 -4.53
N ALA A 105 -3.89 -11.37 -4.56
CA ALA A 105 -3.58 -10.53 -5.72
C ALA A 105 -2.60 -9.39 -5.38
N PRO A 106 -1.36 -9.70 -4.96
CA PRO A 106 -0.36 -8.70 -4.57
C PRO A 106 0.45 -8.21 -5.77
N GLY A 107 0.92 -6.98 -5.67
CA GLY A 107 1.80 -6.35 -6.64
C GLY A 107 2.72 -5.34 -5.96
N ILE A 108 3.56 -4.71 -6.78
CA ILE A 108 4.42 -3.61 -6.38
C ILE A 108 4.51 -2.60 -7.51
N ARG A 109 4.78 -1.36 -7.13
CA ARG A 109 5.30 -0.32 -7.99
C ARG A 109 6.58 0.18 -7.36
N LEU A 110 7.61 0.38 -8.17
CA LEU A 110 8.86 0.95 -7.69
C LEU A 110 8.88 2.45 -7.94
N LEU A 111 9.30 3.19 -6.93
CA LEU A 111 9.65 4.60 -7.02
C LEU A 111 11.18 4.69 -7.11
N ARG A 112 11.65 5.47 -8.08
CA ARG A 112 13.06 5.85 -8.21
C ARG A 112 13.25 7.24 -7.63
N GLU A 113 14.21 7.38 -6.74
CA GLU A 113 14.58 8.71 -6.24
C GLU A 113 15.41 9.47 -7.27
N PRO A 114 15.28 10.81 -7.33
CA PRO A 114 16.17 11.64 -8.13
C PRO A 114 17.62 11.43 -7.69
N SER A 115 18.54 11.41 -8.65
CA SER A 115 19.98 11.35 -8.42
C SER A 115 20.52 12.65 -7.85
#